data_AF-A0A084EIL5-F1
#
_entry.id   AF-A0A084EIL5-F1
#
_cell.length_a   1.000
_cell.length_b   1.000
_cell.length_c   1.000
_cell.angle_alpha   90.00
_cell.angle_beta   90.00
_cell.angle_gamma   90.00
#
_symmetry.space_group_name_H-M   'P 1'
#
loop_
_entity.id
_entity.type
_entity.pdbx_description
1 polymer ?
#
loop_
_entity_poly.entity_id
_entity_poly.type
_entity_poly.pdbx_seq_one_letter_code
_entity_poly.pdbx_strand_id
1 'polypeptide(L)'
;MKKLLTILTTSSAVFLITAGVMIANKNSGVNSKVNYNSKVRETNHTTNGDRLTGIGYYLWNGHVRIKQIPPRVRVIAAELPEEITSLRAAFVGTIDNIIWEKSWNTKNITDMNSMFYGRKNFNSSELEKWDTSNVTDMGEMFYGVTDFNQDLSKWDTSNVKTFEKMFENAENFNNNNKPLNWGEKLKSANNMKRMFKGAKNFNQDISDWNVTNVKTFEQMFEGAASFNNNNKPLNWGEKLKSANNMKRMFKDTSNFKHDLSGWLMKTVVNNEDFGLDPNKQPQWKIGASPSDIPLTIVPKVDNSSNIEPPIISVDPIDSEKAPEKPEQPKISNETIERNENIKENNNPKNNSYKIPSAKLNLTKPSSANAGIIAGAVLGSFTILGTTAGLGYYYRKNLKNLYLKSADKLKPSFLKSKDNIKDFYAKSKNKIKDKIAKIKSKK
;
A
#
# COMPACT_ATOMS: atom_id res chain seq x y z
N MET A 1 -57.64 -9.68 21.09
CA MET A 1 -56.22 -10.08 20.96
C MET A 1 -55.60 -9.82 19.58
N LYS A 2 -56.29 -9.99 18.45
CA LYS A 2 -55.70 -9.70 17.11
C LYS A 2 -55.35 -8.22 16.83
N LYS A 3 -55.98 -7.24 17.50
CA LYS A 3 -55.61 -5.80 17.35
C LYS A 3 -54.41 -5.36 18.19
N LEU A 4 -54.05 -6.10 19.25
CA LEU A 4 -52.92 -5.77 20.12
C LEU A 4 -51.58 -6.25 19.53
N LEU A 5 -51.60 -7.36 18.79
CA LEU A 5 -50.41 -7.94 18.14
C LEU A 5 -49.92 -7.10 16.92
N THR A 6 -50.82 -6.37 16.27
CA THR A 6 -50.48 -5.45 15.16
C THR A 6 -49.84 -4.15 15.67
N ILE A 7 -50.15 -3.73 16.90
CA ILE A 7 -49.58 -2.53 17.52
C ILE A 7 -48.19 -2.83 18.11
N LEU A 8 -47.95 -4.05 18.63
CA LEU A 8 -46.61 -4.44 19.10
C LEU A 8 -45.60 -4.72 17.97
N THR A 9 -46.04 -5.15 16.79
CA THR A 9 -45.13 -5.40 15.64
C THR A 9 -44.73 -4.11 14.91
N THR A 10 -45.59 -3.11 14.89
CA THR A 10 -45.28 -1.79 14.32
C THR A 10 -44.40 -0.94 15.25
N SER A 11 -44.58 -1.07 16.57
CA SER A 11 -43.76 -0.36 17.56
C SER A 11 -42.33 -0.92 17.67
N SER A 12 -42.12 -2.22 17.43
CA SER A 12 -40.80 -2.86 17.47
C SER A 12 -39.96 -2.63 16.20
N ALA A 13 -40.61 -2.49 15.04
CA ALA A 13 -39.91 -2.16 13.79
C ALA A 13 -39.43 -0.69 13.77
N VAL A 14 -40.20 0.23 14.33
CA VAL A 14 -39.79 1.64 14.46
C VAL A 14 -38.69 1.82 15.51
N PHE A 15 -38.69 1.01 16.60
CA PHE A 15 -37.63 1.01 17.60
C PHE A 15 -36.31 0.36 17.11
N LEU A 16 -36.35 -0.65 16.24
CA LEU A 16 -35.12 -1.22 15.66
C LEU A 16 -34.47 -0.30 14.61
N ILE A 17 -35.26 0.50 13.90
CA ILE A 17 -34.72 1.51 12.97
C ILE A 17 -34.16 2.71 13.72
N THR A 18 -34.78 3.13 14.83
CA THR A 18 -34.24 4.23 15.67
C THR A 18 -33.06 3.79 16.55
N ALA A 19 -33.02 2.56 17.06
CA ALA A 19 -31.86 2.02 17.77
C ALA A 19 -30.67 1.72 16.84
N GLY A 20 -30.93 1.26 15.60
CA GLY A 20 -29.89 1.12 14.57
C GLY A 20 -29.25 2.45 14.17
N VAL A 21 -30.05 3.53 14.14
CA VAL A 21 -29.56 4.89 13.87
C VAL A 21 -28.85 5.50 15.10
N MET A 22 -29.25 5.18 16.34
CA MET A 22 -28.55 5.68 17.53
C MET A 22 -27.21 4.97 17.81
N ILE A 23 -27.04 3.69 17.43
CA ILE A 23 -25.77 2.97 17.64
C ILE A 23 -24.74 3.32 16.56
N ALA A 24 -25.16 3.72 15.35
CA ALA A 24 -24.24 4.21 14.31
C ALA A 24 -23.79 5.68 14.54
N ASN A 25 -24.55 6.46 15.32
CA ASN A 25 -24.31 7.90 15.47
C ASN A 25 -23.52 8.30 16.74
N LYS A 26 -23.00 7.32 17.50
CA LYS A 26 -22.16 7.59 18.69
C LYS A 26 -20.65 7.50 18.42
N ASN A 27 -20.22 7.20 17.19
CA ASN A 27 -18.79 7.04 16.85
C ASN A 27 -18.31 7.78 15.59
N SER A 28 -19.07 8.74 15.07
CA SER A 28 -18.57 9.61 14.00
C SER A 28 -19.24 10.97 14.06
N GLY A 29 -18.51 11.97 14.56
CA GLY A 29 -18.91 13.38 14.50
C GLY A 29 -18.87 13.91 13.08
N VAL A 30 -19.82 13.49 12.24
CA VAL A 30 -20.06 14.06 10.92
C VAL A 30 -21.56 14.29 10.78
N ASN A 31 -21.96 15.56 10.72
CA ASN A 31 -23.30 15.99 10.37
C ASN A 31 -23.65 15.55 8.94
N SER A 32 -24.17 14.33 8.77
CA SER A 32 -24.75 13.91 7.51
C SER A 32 -26.19 14.43 7.41
N LYS A 33 -26.36 15.65 6.87
CA LYS A 33 -27.61 16.03 6.22
C LYS A 33 -27.74 15.15 4.96
N VAL A 34 -28.42 14.01 5.09
CA VAL A 34 -28.74 13.17 3.93
C VAL A 34 -29.86 13.85 3.15
N ASN A 35 -29.48 14.56 2.08
CA ASN A 35 -30.41 15.17 1.14
C ASN A 35 -31.01 14.05 0.24
N TYR A 36 -32.11 13.44 0.67
CA TYR A 36 -32.89 12.52 -0.15
C TYR A 36 -33.76 13.30 -1.15
N ASN A 37 -33.19 13.76 -2.27
CA ASN A 37 -33.87 13.88 -3.58
C ASN A 37 -33.02 14.57 -4.67
N SER A 38 -31.91 13.95 -5.08
CA SER A 38 -31.51 14.05 -6.49
C SER A 38 -31.19 12.66 -7.00
N LYS A 39 -31.96 12.19 -7.99
CA LYS A 39 -31.53 11.01 -8.77
C LYS A 39 -30.28 11.45 -9.52
N VAL A 40 -29.11 11.21 -8.95
CA VAL A 40 -27.83 11.39 -9.66
C VAL A 40 -27.92 10.53 -10.92
N ARG A 41 -28.07 11.18 -12.07
CA ARG A 41 -28.18 10.49 -13.36
C ARG A 41 -26.77 10.18 -13.83
N GLU A 42 -26.51 8.93 -14.19
CA GLU A 42 -25.26 8.55 -14.83
C GLU A 42 -25.11 9.29 -16.16
N THR A 43 -23.92 9.83 -16.41
CA THR A 43 -23.60 10.60 -17.62
C THR A 43 -22.38 10.00 -18.31
N ASN A 44 -22.23 10.26 -19.61
CA ASN A 44 -21.03 9.91 -20.36
C ASN A 44 -20.16 11.15 -20.56
N HIS A 45 -18.85 10.94 -20.71
CA HIS A 45 -17.96 12.02 -21.13
C HIS A 45 -18.39 12.54 -22.50
N THR A 46 -18.27 13.85 -22.70
CA THR A 46 -18.27 14.44 -24.05
C THR A 46 -16.84 14.87 -24.39
N THR A 47 -16.42 14.61 -25.62
CA THR A 47 -15.08 14.94 -26.09
C THR A 47 -15.14 15.60 -27.46
N ASN A 48 -14.29 16.59 -27.69
CA ASN A 48 -13.98 17.12 -29.02
C ASN A 48 -12.51 16.80 -29.34
N GLY A 49 -12.25 15.76 -30.14
CA GLY A 49 -10.89 15.27 -30.37
C GLY A 49 -10.24 14.74 -29.08
N ASP A 50 -9.09 15.30 -28.71
CA ASP A 50 -8.36 14.99 -27.46
C ASP A 50 -8.78 15.87 -26.28
N ARG A 51 -9.81 16.71 -26.45
CA ARG A 51 -10.32 17.63 -25.43
C ARG A 51 -11.53 17.04 -24.74
N LEU A 52 -11.47 16.96 -23.42
CA LEU A 52 -12.61 16.59 -22.58
C LEU A 52 -13.47 17.82 -22.33
N THR A 53 -14.69 17.83 -22.87
CA THR A 53 -15.62 18.96 -22.82
C THR A 53 -16.79 18.74 -21.85
N GLY A 54 -16.93 17.52 -21.33
CA GLY A 54 -17.93 17.20 -20.31
C GLY A 54 -17.53 15.98 -19.49
N ILE A 55 -17.83 16.03 -18.19
CA ILE A 55 -17.49 14.98 -17.23
C ILE A 55 -18.63 13.97 -17.13
N GLY A 56 -18.33 12.72 -17.51
CA GLY A 56 -19.18 11.56 -17.27
C GLY A 56 -18.92 10.98 -15.88
N TYR A 57 -19.97 10.57 -15.19
CA TYR A 57 -19.88 10.00 -13.85
C TYR A 57 -21.03 9.02 -13.59
N TYR A 58 -20.89 8.22 -12.53
CA TYR A 58 -21.84 7.20 -12.10
C TYR A 58 -21.81 7.02 -10.59
N LEU A 59 -22.87 6.47 -10.01
CA LEU A 59 -22.91 6.14 -8.58
C LEU A 59 -22.23 4.80 -8.34
N TRP A 60 -21.29 4.75 -7.39
CA TRP A 60 -20.61 3.53 -7.00
C TRP A 60 -20.23 3.59 -5.52
N ASN A 61 -20.70 2.61 -4.73
CA ASN A 61 -20.43 2.51 -3.29
C ASN A 61 -20.67 3.80 -2.50
N GLY A 62 -21.77 4.50 -2.78
CA GLY A 62 -22.11 5.77 -2.11
C GLY A 62 -21.34 7.00 -2.61
N HIS A 63 -20.41 6.83 -3.56
CA HIS A 63 -19.70 7.93 -4.21
C HIS A 63 -20.31 8.24 -5.58
N VAL A 64 -20.41 9.52 -5.92
CA VAL A 64 -20.54 9.96 -7.30
C VAL A 64 -19.13 9.95 -7.91
N ARG A 65 -18.85 8.91 -8.68
CA ARG A 65 -17.52 8.61 -9.19
C ARG A 65 -17.41 9.04 -10.65
N ILE A 66 -16.34 9.76 -10.97
CA ILE A 66 -16.01 10.07 -12.36
C ILE A 66 -15.75 8.77 -13.15
N LYS A 67 -16.23 8.72 -14.39
CA LYS A 67 -15.82 7.67 -15.32
C LYS A 67 -14.34 7.82 -15.64
N GLN A 68 -13.67 6.72 -15.96
CA GLN A 68 -12.29 6.78 -16.41
C GLN A 68 -12.23 7.64 -17.69
N ILE A 69 -11.40 8.68 -17.65
CA ILE A 69 -11.19 9.57 -18.77
C ILE A 69 -10.51 8.76 -19.88
N PRO A 70 -11.01 8.83 -21.14
CA PRO A 70 -10.43 8.09 -22.24
C PRO A 70 -8.93 8.39 -22.38
N PRO A 71 -8.05 7.39 -22.57
CA PRO A 71 -6.60 7.59 -22.59
C PRO A 71 -6.08 8.54 -23.70
N ARG A 72 -6.91 8.78 -24.73
CA ARG A 72 -6.65 9.74 -25.82
C ARG A 72 -6.85 11.21 -25.42
N VAL A 73 -7.43 11.50 -24.26
CA VAL A 73 -7.67 12.87 -23.79
C VAL A 73 -6.35 13.46 -23.30
N ARG A 74 -6.01 14.63 -23.83
CA ARG A 74 -4.83 15.42 -23.46
C ARG A 74 -5.20 16.75 -22.83
N VAL A 75 -6.39 17.28 -23.12
CA VAL A 75 -6.83 18.58 -22.61
C VAL A 75 -8.08 18.42 -21.74
N ILE A 76 -8.05 18.96 -20.53
CA ILE A 76 -9.20 19.05 -19.62
C ILE A 76 -9.81 20.44 -19.77
N ALA A 77 -10.85 20.52 -20.60
CA ALA A 77 -11.61 21.73 -20.89
C ALA A 77 -12.98 21.76 -20.17
N ALA A 78 -13.29 20.70 -19.43
CA ALA A 78 -14.52 20.56 -18.65
C ALA A 78 -14.28 20.91 -17.18
N GLU A 79 -15.21 21.65 -16.58
CA GLU A 79 -15.27 21.86 -15.14
C GLU A 79 -15.69 20.57 -14.43
N LEU A 80 -15.17 20.36 -13.22
CA LEU A 80 -15.55 19.23 -12.39
C LEU A 80 -16.91 19.51 -11.75
N PRO A 81 -17.95 18.70 -12.01
CA PRO A 81 -19.26 18.89 -11.37
C PRO A 81 -19.15 18.80 -9.84
N GLU A 82 -19.86 19.67 -9.11
CA GLU A 82 -19.76 19.74 -7.65
C GLU A 82 -20.24 18.46 -6.95
N GLU A 83 -21.11 17.68 -7.60
CA GLU A 83 -21.58 16.39 -7.09
C GLU A 83 -20.52 15.31 -7.06
N ILE A 84 -19.42 15.45 -7.83
CA ILE A 84 -18.34 14.45 -7.85
C ILE A 84 -17.69 14.37 -6.47
N THR A 85 -17.59 13.14 -5.96
CA THR A 85 -16.98 12.85 -4.66
C THR A 85 -15.83 11.85 -4.76
N SER A 86 -15.64 11.20 -5.92
CA SER A 86 -14.54 10.26 -6.16
C SER A 86 -13.90 10.49 -7.53
N LEU A 87 -12.58 10.68 -7.50
CA LEU A 87 -11.70 10.71 -8.67
C LEU A 87 -10.98 9.37 -8.87
N ARG A 88 -11.48 8.30 -8.25
CA ARG A 88 -10.85 6.98 -8.29
C ARG A 88 -10.65 6.50 -9.71
N ALA A 89 -9.39 6.24 -10.04
CA ALA A 89 -8.96 5.78 -11.35
C ALA A 89 -9.34 6.72 -12.53
N ALA A 90 -9.52 8.02 -12.28
CA ALA A 90 -9.97 8.97 -13.31
C ALA A 90 -9.01 9.04 -14.51
N PHE A 91 -7.69 9.00 -14.27
CA PHE A 91 -6.66 9.21 -15.27
C PHE A 91 -5.74 8.00 -15.49
N VAL A 92 -6.22 6.78 -15.17
CA VAL A 92 -5.43 5.57 -15.36
C VAL A 92 -5.09 5.38 -16.83
N GLY A 93 -3.81 5.20 -17.14
CA GLY A 93 -3.33 4.98 -18.51
C GLY A 93 -2.38 6.06 -19.02
N THR A 94 -2.54 6.44 -20.28
CA THR A 94 -1.41 6.72 -21.19
C THR A 94 -0.72 8.08 -21.05
N ILE A 95 0.57 8.00 -20.70
CA ILE A 95 1.83 8.60 -21.22
C ILE A 95 1.94 10.08 -21.66
N ASP A 96 0.88 10.83 -21.83
CA ASP A 96 1.00 12.25 -22.24
C ASP A 96 0.71 13.20 -21.09
N ASN A 97 1.42 14.32 -21.01
CA ASN A 97 1.08 15.37 -20.05
C ASN A 97 -0.35 15.88 -20.29
N ILE A 98 -1.08 16.12 -19.19
CA ILE A 98 -2.41 16.72 -19.23
C ILE A 98 -2.25 18.22 -19.27
N ILE A 99 -2.96 18.87 -20.19
CA ILE A 99 -3.14 20.31 -20.23
C ILE A 99 -4.47 20.62 -19.55
N TRP A 100 -4.44 21.48 -18.55
CA TRP A 100 -5.63 21.93 -17.83
C TRP A 100 -6.03 23.31 -18.35
N GLU A 101 -7.17 23.41 -19.03
CA GLU A 101 -7.77 24.71 -19.37
C GLU A 101 -8.80 25.14 -18.32
N LYS A 102 -9.41 24.15 -17.66
CA LYS A 102 -10.27 24.35 -16.52
C LYS A 102 -9.62 23.74 -15.29
N SER A 103 -9.34 24.59 -14.31
CA SER A 103 -8.95 24.15 -12.97
C SER A 103 -10.13 23.46 -12.31
N TRP A 104 -9.87 22.35 -11.64
CA TRP A 104 -10.89 21.59 -10.93
C TRP A 104 -10.98 22.00 -9.47
N ASN A 105 -12.20 22.29 -9.01
CA ASN A 105 -12.46 22.46 -7.58
C ASN A 105 -12.62 21.08 -6.92
N THR A 106 -11.62 20.66 -6.15
CA THR A 106 -11.59 19.32 -5.53
C THR A 106 -12.13 19.27 -4.10
N LYS A 107 -12.73 20.35 -3.58
CA LYS A 107 -13.21 20.45 -2.19
C LYS A 107 -14.15 19.30 -1.76
N ASN A 108 -14.92 18.73 -2.69
CA ASN A 108 -15.89 17.65 -2.40
C ASN A 108 -15.30 16.24 -2.57
N ILE A 109 -14.03 16.12 -2.99
CA ILE A 109 -13.41 14.82 -3.26
C ILE A 109 -13.00 14.13 -1.96
N THR A 110 -13.44 12.88 -1.84
CA THR A 110 -13.18 12.02 -0.67
C THR A 110 -12.31 10.80 -1.01
N ASP A 111 -12.16 10.49 -2.30
CA ASP A 111 -11.50 9.28 -2.80
C ASP A 111 -10.67 9.61 -4.06
N MET A 112 -9.35 9.52 -3.94
CA MET A 112 -8.37 9.74 -5.01
C MET A 112 -7.60 8.45 -5.36
N ASN A 113 -8.10 7.30 -4.93
CA ASN A 113 -7.42 6.03 -5.10
C ASN A 113 -7.10 5.74 -6.58
N SER A 114 -5.86 5.34 -6.87
CA SER A 114 -5.39 5.01 -8.22
C SER A 114 -5.58 6.11 -9.27
N MET A 115 -5.80 7.38 -8.87
CA MET A 115 -6.24 8.43 -9.80
C MET A 115 -5.31 8.59 -11.00
N PHE A 116 -3.98 8.53 -10.80
CA PHE A 116 -2.97 8.64 -11.85
C PHE A 116 -2.17 7.34 -12.06
N TYR A 117 -2.72 6.19 -11.67
CA TYR A 117 -2.03 4.90 -11.74
C TYR A 117 -1.40 4.63 -13.12
N GLY A 118 -0.10 4.35 -13.12
CA GLY A 118 0.70 3.94 -14.28
C GLY A 118 1.02 5.05 -15.28
N ARG A 119 0.73 6.31 -14.95
CA ARG A 119 0.83 7.45 -15.88
C ARG A 119 2.25 8.04 -15.96
N LYS A 120 3.22 7.22 -16.38
CA LYS A 120 4.68 7.48 -16.34
C LYS A 120 5.13 8.94 -16.41
N ASN A 121 4.68 9.69 -17.41
CA ASN A 121 5.17 11.04 -17.69
C ASN A 121 4.38 12.18 -17.00
N PHE A 122 3.42 11.87 -16.13
CA PHE A 122 2.57 12.88 -15.49
C PHE A 122 3.32 13.65 -14.39
N ASN A 123 3.44 14.96 -14.56
CA ASN A 123 4.11 15.84 -13.60
C ASN A 123 3.51 17.27 -13.63
N SER A 124 2.25 17.40 -13.22
CA SER A 124 1.46 18.64 -13.42
C SER A 124 1.36 19.50 -12.16
N SER A 125 1.79 20.77 -12.22
CA SER A 125 1.68 21.74 -11.12
C SER A 125 0.25 22.15 -10.78
N GLU A 126 -0.73 21.80 -11.62
CA GLU A 126 -2.15 21.99 -11.29
C GLU A 126 -2.56 21.32 -9.97
N LEU A 127 -1.87 20.24 -9.56
CA LEU A 127 -2.13 19.56 -8.30
C LEU A 127 -1.84 20.40 -7.06
N GLU A 128 -1.01 21.44 -7.16
CA GLU A 128 -0.71 22.35 -6.05
C GLU A 128 -1.92 23.18 -5.62
N LYS A 129 -2.93 23.30 -6.50
CA LYS A 129 -4.16 24.08 -6.27
C LYS A 129 -5.30 23.25 -5.67
N TRP A 130 -5.13 21.94 -5.58
CA TRP A 130 -6.19 21.05 -5.14
C TRP A 130 -6.40 21.13 -3.63
N ASP A 131 -7.67 21.25 -3.25
CA ASP A 131 -8.11 21.03 -1.88
C ASP A 131 -8.25 19.52 -1.64
N THR A 132 -7.45 19.00 -0.71
CA THR A 132 -7.46 17.58 -0.30
C THR A 132 -8.04 17.37 1.10
N SER A 133 -8.59 18.41 1.74
CA SER A 133 -9.02 18.38 3.14
C SER A 133 -10.08 17.31 3.43
N ASN A 134 -10.91 16.94 2.45
CA ASN A 134 -11.93 15.89 2.59
C ASN A 134 -11.48 14.49 2.12
N VAL A 135 -10.26 14.35 1.57
CA VAL A 135 -9.78 13.09 1.01
C VAL A 135 -9.48 12.09 2.13
N THR A 136 -9.96 10.86 1.97
CA THR A 136 -9.79 9.76 2.94
C THR A 136 -8.98 8.58 2.39
N ASP A 137 -8.88 8.44 1.06
CA ASP A 137 -8.15 7.37 0.39
C ASP A 137 -7.28 7.96 -0.73
N MET A 138 -5.95 7.84 -0.59
CA MET A 138 -4.93 8.21 -1.59
C MET A 138 -4.12 6.99 -2.05
N GLY A 139 -4.61 5.77 -1.79
CA GLY A 139 -3.93 4.53 -2.14
C GLY A 139 -3.66 4.45 -3.65
N GLU A 140 -2.47 4.01 -4.02
CA GLU A 140 -2.03 3.82 -5.41
C GLU A 140 -2.12 5.08 -6.31
N MET A 141 -2.34 6.27 -5.75
CA MET A 141 -2.64 7.49 -6.52
C MET A 141 -1.57 7.81 -7.58
N PHE A 142 -0.28 7.67 -7.23
CA PHE A 142 0.87 7.88 -8.11
C PHE A 142 1.69 6.59 -8.34
N TYR A 143 1.06 5.42 -8.21
CA TYR A 143 1.72 4.15 -8.46
C TYR A 143 2.28 4.10 -9.90
N GLY A 144 3.59 3.89 -10.04
CA GLY A 144 4.26 3.78 -11.34
C GLY A 144 4.29 5.07 -12.17
N VAL A 145 4.09 6.23 -11.55
CA VAL A 145 4.18 7.55 -12.19
C VAL A 145 5.62 8.04 -12.09
N THR A 146 6.49 7.50 -12.94
CA THR A 146 7.96 7.62 -12.83
C THR A 146 8.47 9.06 -12.81
N ASP A 147 7.85 9.98 -13.55
CA ASP A 147 8.29 11.37 -13.70
C ASP A 147 7.67 12.31 -12.66
N PHE A 148 6.78 11.81 -11.80
CA PHE A 148 6.08 12.65 -10.83
C PHE A 148 7.03 13.18 -9.76
N ASN A 149 7.11 14.51 -9.63
CA ASN A 149 7.93 15.19 -8.65
C ASN A 149 7.37 16.61 -8.34
N GLN A 150 6.05 16.76 -8.22
CA GLN A 150 5.44 18.05 -7.86
C GLN A 150 5.46 18.30 -6.34
N ASP A 151 5.33 19.56 -5.95
CA ASP A 151 5.21 19.97 -4.55
C ASP A 151 3.80 19.65 -4.00
N LEU A 152 3.73 18.78 -3.00
CA LEU A 152 2.53 18.37 -2.29
C LEU A 152 2.46 18.92 -0.85
N SER A 153 3.32 19.88 -0.50
CA SER A 153 3.42 20.44 0.85
C SER A 153 2.14 21.15 1.32
N LYS A 154 1.35 21.68 0.38
CA LYS A 154 0.07 22.37 0.65
C LYS A 154 -1.10 21.41 0.90
N TRP A 155 -0.97 20.14 0.55
CA TRP A 155 -2.06 19.19 0.75
C TRP A 155 -2.39 19.04 2.24
N ASP A 156 -3.68 18.96 2.53
CA ASP A 156 -4.19 18.56 3.82
C ASP A 156 -4.47 17.06 3.78
N THR A 157 -3.70 16.29 4.54
CA THR A 157 -3.83 14.84 4.64
C THR A 157 -4.54 14.40 5.92
N SER A 158 -5.08 15.34 6.71
CA SER A 158 -5.57 15.09 8.08
C SER A 158 -6.69 14.06 8.18
N ASN A 159 -7.42 13.82 7.08
CA ASN A 159 -8.48 12.82 6.97
C ASN A 159 -8.07 11.55 6.21
N VAL A 160 -6.86 11.50 5.63
CA VAL A 160 -6.39 10.37 4.81
C VAL A 160 -6.07 9.19 5.72
N LYS A 161 -6.72 8.05 5.44
CA LYS A 161 -6.58 6.80 6.21
C LYS A 161 -5.52 5.87 5.63
N THR A 162 -5.36 5.87 4.30
CA THR A 162 -4.45 4.97 3.60
C THR A 162 -3.63 5.69 2.54
N PHE A 163 -2.33 5.42 2.56
CA PHE A 163 -1.31 5.83 1.60
C PHE A 163 -0.70 4.61 0.90
N GLU A 164 -1.39 3.46 0.96
CA GLU A 164 -0.90 2.20 0.42
C GLU A 164 -0.40 2.38 -1.02
N LYS A 165 0.88 2.12 -1.25
CA LYS A 165 1.57 2.22 -2.54
C LYS A 165 1.43 3.58 -3.24
N MET A 166 1.14 4.66 -2.52
CA MET A 166 0.85 5.98 -3.12
C MET A 166 1.93 6.43 -4.11
N PHE A 167 3.21 6.24 -3.78
CA PHE A 167 4.37 6.59 -4.62
C PHE A 167 5.20 5.37 -5.01
N GLU A 168 4.61 4.17 -4.98
CA GLU A 168 5.37 2.97 -5.37
C GLU A 168 5.82 3.10 -6.84
N ASN A 169 7.13 2.93 -7.09
CA ASN A 169 7.78 3.12 -8.39
C ASN A 169 7.58 4.52 -9.01
N ALA A 170 7.27 5.54 -8.22
CA ALA A 170 7.39 6.94 -8.63
C ALA A 170 8.86 7.37 -8.51
N GLU A 171 9.70 6.89 -9.44
CA GLU A 171 11.16 6.89 -9.32
C GLU A 171 11.76 8.28 -9.04
N ASN A 172 11.21 9.34 -9.65
CA ASN A 172 11.70 10.71 -9.51
C ASN A 172 11.11 11.48 -8.33
N PHE A 173 10.18 10.89 -7.57
CA PHE A 173 9.47 11.63 -6.52
C PHE A 173 10.39 11.99 -5.35
N ASN A 174 10.59 13.28 -5.15
CA ASN A 174 11.23 13.87 -3.98
C ASN A 174 10.56 15.21 -3.60
N ASN A 175 9.24 15.30 -3.79
CA ASN A 175 8.41 16.48 -3.52
C ASN A 175 8.95 17.81 -4.10
N ASN A 176 9.48 17.78 -5.33
CA ASN A 176 10.15 18.92 -5.96
C ASN A 176 11.28 19.55 -5.10
N ASN A 177 11.94 18.73 -4.26
CA ASN A 177 12.91 19.16 -3.25
C ASN A 177 12.36 20.17 -2.21
N LYS A 178 11.04 20.32 -2.11
CA LYS A 178 10.38 21.08 -1.04
C LYS A 178 10.09 20.16 0.14
N PRO A 179 10.16 20.64 1.40
CA PRO A 179 9.77 19.86 2.55
C PRO A 179 8.35 19.32 2.43
N LEU A 180 8.17 18.02 2.66
CA LEU A 180 6.85 17.39 2.66
C LEU A 180 6.16 17.61 4.01
N ASN A 181 5.54 18.80 4.16
CA ASN A 181 4.94 19.33 5.40
C ASN A 181 3.62 18.62 5.80
N TRP A 182 3.70 17.31 6.00
CA TRP A 182 2.56 16.48 6.40
C TRP A 182 2.48 16.24 7.91
N GLY A 183 3.60 16.11 8.64
CA GLY A 183 3.65 16.21 10.12
C GLY A 183 2.41 15.67 10.87
N GLU A 184 1.72 16.56 11.58
CA GLU A 184 0.47 16.29 12.32
C GLU A 184 -0.76 15.98 11.45
N LYS A 185 -0.72 16.34 10.16
CA LYS A 185 -1.76 15.98 9.18
C LYS A 185 -1.76 14.47 8.86
N LEU A 186 -0.88 13.67 9.46
CA LEU A 186 -0.91 12.20 9.33
C LEU A 186 -1.65 11.50 10.47
N LYS A 187 -2.26 12.25 11.40
CA LYS A 187 -2.97 11.69 12.56
C LYS A 187 -4.03 10.62 12.24
N SER A 188 -4.64 10.63 11.05
CA SER A 188 -5.66 9.64 10.65
C SER A 188 -5.08 8.45 9.89
N ALA A 189 -3.81 8.49 9.50
CA ALA A 189 -3.16 7.48 8.70
C ALA A 189 -3.03 6.18 9.49
N ASN A 190 -3.47 5.06 8.92
CA ASN A 190 -3.34 3.73 9.51
C ASN A 190 -2.61 2.71 8.61
N ASN A 191 -2.39 3.03 7.32
CA ASN A 191 -1.74 2.15 6.36
C ASN A 191 -0.77 2.94 5.46
N MET A 192 0.53 2.64 5.54
CA MET A 192 1.60 3.19 4.70
C MET A 192 2.37 2.09 3.96
N LYS A 193 1.75 0.91 3.79
CA LYS A 193 2.34 -0.23 3.09
C LYS A 193 2.86 0.20 1.72
N ARG A 194 4.12 -0.11 1.42
CA ARG A 194 4.78 0.12 0.11
C ARG A 194 4.75 1.58 -0.38
N MET A 195 4.48 2.54 0.49
CA MET A 195 4.22 3.93 0.09
C MET A 195 5.32 4.52 -0.80
N PHE A 196 6.59 4.26 -0.50
CA PHE A 196 7.76 4.72 -1.25
C PHE A 196 8.58 3.58 -1.84
N LYS A 197 7.99 2.39 -1.97
CA LYS A 197 8.70 1.22 -2.54
C LYS A 197 9.19 1.57 -3.96
N GLY A 198 10.49 1.45 -4.21
CA GLY A 198 11.09 1.78 -5.50
C GLY A 198 11.05 3.27 -5.89
N ALA A 199 10.70 4.19 -4.99
CA ALA A 199 10.83 5.63 -5.21
C ALA A 199 12.30 6.04 -5.07
N LYS A 200 13.09 5.79 -6.11
CA LYS A 200 14.57 5.82 -6.08
C LYS A 200 15.16 7.15 -5.60
N ASN A 201 14.52 8.29 -5.90
CA ASN A 201 15.01 9.62 -5.55
C ASN A 201 14.44 10.18 -4.24
N PHE A 202 13.49 9.48 -3.60
CA PHE A 202 12.87 9.97 -2.37
C PHE A 202 13.89 10.02 -1.23
N ASN A 203 14.15 11.22 -0.70
CA ASN A 203 15.08 11.44 0.42
C ASN A 203 14.67 12.66 1.27
N GLN A 204 13.38 12.76 1.60
CA GLN A 204 12.87 13.82 2.47
C GLN A 204 13.16 13.55 3.94
N ASP A 205 13.29 14.61 4.73
CA ASP A 205 13.21 14.54 6.18
C ASP A 205 11.74 14.33 6.58
N ILE A 206 11.44 13.19 7.17
CA ILE A 206 10.10 12.78 7.61
C ILE A 206 10.04 12.55 9.12
N SER A 207 11.03 13.04 9.87
CA SER A 207 11.12 12.80 11.32
C SER A 207 9.98 13.45 12.11
N ASP A 208 9.38 14.52 11.59
CA ASP A 208 8.25 15.23 12.19
C ASP A 208 6.91 14.50 12.02
N TRP A 209 6.80 13.55 11.08
CA TRP A 209 5.55 12.85 10.78
C TRP A 209 4.90 12.20 12.00
N ASN A 210 3.59 12.39 12.16
CA ASN A 210 2.79 11.73 13.17
C ASN A 210 2.33 10.36 12.66
N VAL A 211 3.10 9.32 13.00
CA VAL A 211 2.83 7.92 12.60
C VAL A 211 2.15 7.08 13.69
N THR A 212 1.60 7.74 14.72
CA THR A 212 1.12 7.07 15.95
C THR A 212 -0.05 6.10 15.76
N ASN A 213 -0.81 6.24 14.68
CA ASN A 213 -1.94 5.38 14.33
C ASN A 213 -1.64 4.42 13.17
N VAL A 214 -0.43 4.49 12.59
CA VAL A 214 -0.02 3.64 11.46
C VAL A 214 0.23 2.22 11.95
N LYS A 215 -0.49 1.27 11.36
CA LYS A 215 -0.41 -0.16 11.71
C LYS A 215 0.64 -0.89 10.88
N THR A 216 0.72 -0.57 9.59
CA THR A 216 1.62 -1.26 8.65
C THR A 216 2.51 -0.28 7.88
N PHE A 217 3.81 -0.61 7.90
CA PHE A 217 4.91 -0.01 7.15
C PHE A 217 5.57 -1.06 6.24
N GLU A 218 4.87 -2.18 5.99
CA GLU A 218 5.36 -3.27 5.17
C GLU A 218 5.93 -2.73 3.85
N GLN A 219 7.22 -2.99 3.61
CA GLN A 219 7.95 -2.59 2.40
C GLN A 219 7.94 -1.08 2.12
N MET A 220 7.70 -0.21 3.12
CA MET A 220 7.48 1.23 2.90
C MET A 220 8.60 1.89 2.09
N PHE A 221 9.87 1.58 2.36
CA PHE A 221 11.04 2.14 1.68
C PHE A 221 11.81 1.10 0.87
N GLU A 222 11.23 -0.09 0.62
CA GLU A 222 11.93 -1.17 -0.08
C GLU A 222 12.43 -0.67 -1.45
N GLY A 223 13.75 -0.74 -1.69
CA GLY A 223 14.35 -0.26 -2.94
C GLY A 223 14.34 1.26 -3.17
N ALA A 224 13.98 2.07 -2.18
CA ALA A 224 14.12 3.54 -2.22
C ALA A 224 15.60 3.94 -2.06
N ALA A 225 16.39 3.76 -3.13
CA ALA A 225 17.86 3.77 -3.07
C ALA A 225 18.46 5.03 -2.41
N SER A 226 17.89 6.22 -2.67
CA SER A 226 18.40 7.49 -2.12
C SER A 226 17.96 7.79 -0.70
N PHE A 227 16.98 7.06 -0.16
CA PHE A 227 16.39 7.39 1.13
C PHE A 227 17.44 7.26 2.25
N ASN A 228 17.74 8.38 2.90
CA ASN A 228 18.56 8.48 4.10
C ASN A 228 17.99 9.51 5.09
N ASN A 229 16.66 9.75 5.01
CA ASN A 229 15.95 10.75 5.79
C ASN A 229 16.58 12.16 5.71
N ASN A 230 17.03 12.56 4.52
CA ASN A 230 17.79 13.79 4.28
C ASN A 230 19.00 13.97 5.22
N ASN A 231 19.69 12.87 5.56
CA ASN A 231 20.81 12.80 6.50
C ASN A 231 20.46 13.21 7.96
N LYS A 232 19.18 13.32 8.31
CA LYS A 232 18.74 13.60 9.68
C LYS A 232 18.32 12.33 10.40
N PRO A 233 18.47 12.24 11.73
CA PRO A 233 17.99 11.09 12.51
C PRO A 233 16.49 10.85 12.30
N LEU A 234 16.10 9.59 12.05
CA LEU A 234 14.69 9.20 11.96
C LEU A 234 14.12 8.95 13.37
N ASN A 235 13.44 9.95 13.92
CA ASN A 235 12.98 9.94 15.33
C ASN A 235 11.55 9.41 15.48
N TRP A 236 11.30 8.19 15.00
CA TRP A 236 9.97 7.58 15.05
C TRP A 236 9.75 6.64 16.24
N GLY A 237 10.78 6.20 16.98
CA GLY A 237 10.66 5.18 18.04
C GLY A 237 9.42 5.29 18.92
N GLU A 238 9.23 6.42 19.62
CA GLU A 238 8.05 6.65 20.49
C GLU A 238 6.73 6.81 19.72
N LYS A 239 6.79 7.09 18.42
CA LYS A 239 5.63 7.27 17.54
C LYS A 239 5.11 5.95 16.97
N LEU A 240 5.76 4.81 17.19
CA LEU A 240 5.40 3.52 16.56
C LEU A 240 4.45 2.65 17.40
N LYS A 241 3.68 3.26 18.30
CA LYS A 241 2.82 2.55 19.29
C LYS A 241 1.77 1.61 18.69
N SER A 242 1.29 1.89 17.47
CA SER A 242 0.26 1.09 16.79
C SER A 242 0.82 0.14 15.73
N ALA A 243 2.13 0.18 15.49
CA ALA A 243 2.76 -0.62 14.47
C ALA A 243 2.67 -2.11 14.82
N ASN A 244 2.32 -2.93 13.83
CA ASN A 244 2.29 -4.39 13.94
C ASN A 244 2.94 -5.09 12.73
N ASN A 245 3.28 -4.35 11.68
CA ASN A 245 3.97 -4.90 10.52
C ASN A 245 4.97 -3.89 9.92
N MET A 246 6.24 -4.25 9.93
CA MET A 246 7.38 -3.54 9.33
C MET A 246 8.23 -4.48 8.46
N LYS A 247 7.65 -5.58 7.98
CA LYS A 247 8.33 -6.54 7.12
C LYS A 247 8.97 -5.81 5.94
N ARG A 248 10.27 -6.01 5.72
CA ARG A 248 11.02 -5.45 4.58
C ARG A 248 10.99 -3.92 4.49
N MET A 249 10.76 -3.21 5.59
CA MET A 249 10.60 -1.74 5.59
C MET A 249 11.77 -1.02 4.90
N PHE A 250 13.01 -1.43 5.15
CA PHE A 250 14.24 -0.84 4.59
C PHE A 250 15.02 -1.82 3.70
N LYS A 251 14.37 -2.89 3.21
CA LYS A 251 15.06 -3.86 2.36
C LYS A 251 15.53 -3.18 1.07
N ASP A 252 16.78 -3.40 0.68
CA ASP A 252 17.38 -2.82 -0.53
C ASP A 252 17.37 -1.26 -0.53
N THR A 253 17.24 -0.63 0.64
CA THR A 253 17.35 0.83 0.82
C THR A 253 18.82 1.22 1.02
N SER A 254 19.61 1.23 -0.06
CA SER A 254 21.08 1.24 -0.01
C SER A 254 21.69 2.38 0.80
N ASN A 255 21.12 3.58 0.78
CA ASN A 255 21.67 4.74 1.48
C ASN A 255 21.23 4.84 2.95
N PHE A 256 20.20 4.11 3.37
CA PHE A 256 19.69 4.19 4.73
C PHE A 256 20.57 3.35 5.67
N LYS A 257 21.41 4.03 6.46
CA LYS A 257 22.37 3.38 7.40
C LYS A 257 22.25 3.87 8.84
N HIS A 258 21.13 4.53 9.16
CA HIS A 258 20.82 5.03 10.50
C HIS A 258 20.83 3.90 11.53
N ASP A 259 21.27 4.25 12.74
CA ASP A 259 21.16 3.38 13.90
C ASP A 259 19.78 3.58 14.55
N LEU A 260 18.95 2.54 14.51
CA LEU A 260 17.61 2.53 15.10
C LEU A 260 17.55 1.70 16.38
N SER A 261 18.69 1.31 16.96
CA SER A 261 18.77 0.50 18.18
C SER A 261 18.09 1.15 19.40
N GLY A 262 17.91 2.48 19.39
CA GLY A 262 17.15 3.20 20.41
C GLY A 262 15.63 3.04 20.32
N TRP A 263 15.08 2.43 19.26
CA TRP A 263 13.63 2.21 19.15
C TRP A 263 13.21 1.01 19.98
N LEU A 264 12.51 1.27 21.09
CA LEU A 264 12.00 0.25 22.00
C LEU A 264 10.55 -0.13 21.65
N MET A 265 10.36 -1.28 21.00
CA MET A 265 9.03 -1.70 20.55
C MET A 265 8.19 -2.24 21.71
N LYS A 266 7.03 -1.60 21.97
CA LYS A 266 6.10 -1.99 23.05
C LYS A 266 5.15 -3.13 22.63
N THR A 267 5.01 -3.36 21.33
CA THR A 267 4.14 -4.38 20.71
C THR A 267 4.96 -5.36 19.89
N VAL A 268 4.42 -6.57 19.69
CA VAL A 268 5.00 -7.53 18.74
C VAL A 268 4.75 -7.01 17.33
N VAL A 269 5.82 -6.89 16.54
CA VAL A 269 5.78 -6.36 15.17
C VAL A 269 6.38 -7.39 14.23
N ASN A 270 5.70 -7.69 13.12
CA ASN A 270 6.32 -8.47 12.06
C ASN A 270 7.47 -7.67 11.45
N ASN A 271 8.70 -8.08 11.72
CA ASN A 271 9.95 -7.43 11.34
C ASN A 271 10.78 -8.28 10.35
N GLU A 272 10.15 -9.25 9.69
CA GLU A 272 10.84 -10.15 8.76
C GLU A 272 11.62 -9.36 7.70
N ASP A 273 12.92 -9.67 7.58
CA ASP A 273 13.80 -9.07 6.56
C ASP A 273 13.78 -7.53 6.58
N PHE A 274 13.80 -6.93 7.78
CA PHE A 274 13.64 -5.48 8.00
C PHE A 274 14.56 -4.61 7.12
N GLY A 275 15.74 -5.10 6.74
CA GLY A 275 16.62 -4.47 5.76
C GLY A 275 17.80 -3.69 6.35
N LEU A 276 18.09 -3.86 7.64
CA LEU A 276 19.26 -3.30 8.32
C LEU A 276 20.11 -4.38 8.99
N ASP A 277 21.37 -4.05 9.25
CA ASP A 277 22.25 -4.86 10.11
C ASP A 277 21.57 -5.10 11.47
N PRO A 278 21.56 -6.34 12.01
CA PRO A 278 20.83 -6.66 13.24
C PRO A 278 21.12 -5.76 14.45
N ASN A 279 22.34 -5.24 14.57
CA ASN A 279 22.75 -4.32 15.64
C ASN A 279 22.21 -2.89 15.50
N LYS A 280 21.75 -2.49 14.30
CA LYS A 280 21.15 -1.18 14.02
C LYS A 280 19.62 -1.24 13.98
N GLN A 281 19.04 -2.41 14.18
CA GLN A 281 17.59 -2.58 14.18
C GLN A 281 16.98 -2.14 15.51
N PRO A 282 15.67 -1.80 15.53
CA PRO A 282 14.90 -1.63 16.76
C PRO A 282 15.04 -2.79 17.73
N GLN A 283 14.92 -2.51 19.03
CA GLN A 283 14.75 -3.55 20.04
C GLN A 283 13.34 -4.13 19.92
N TRP A 284 13.26 -5.29 19.26
CA TRP A 284 12.00 -5.95 18.97
C TRP A 284 11.44 -6.65 20.21
N LYS A 285 10.13 -6.48 20.45
CA LYS A 285 9.43 -7.29 21.43
C LYS A 285 9.27 -8.72 20.92
N ILE A 286 9.82 -9.67 21.66
CA ILE A 286 9.64 -11.09 21.40
C ILE A 286 8.21 -11.45 21.79
N GLY A 287 7.43 -11.99 20.84
CA GLY A 287 6.14 -12.58 21.14
C GLY A 287 6.35 -13.91 21.87
N ALA A 288 5.50 -14.24 22.83
CA ALA A 288 5.50 -15.58 23.41
C ALA A 288 5.31 -16.60 22.27
N SER A 289 6.28 -17.48 22.07
CA SER A 289 6.12 -18.59 21.13
C SER A 289 5.07 -19.55 21.72
N PRO A 290 4.24 -20.22 20.90
CA PRO A 290 3.36 -21.29 21.39
C PRO A 290 4.13 -22.42 22.12
N SER A 291 5.45 -22.53 21.90
CA SER A 291 6.34 -23.44 22.62
C SER A 291 6.69 -23.01 24.04
N ASP A 292 6.42 -21.76 24.42
CA ASP A 292 6.77 -21.18 25.72
C ASP A 292 5.61 -21.29 26.72
N ILE A 293 4.50 -21.94 26.34
CA ILE A 293 3.45 -22.34 27.27
C ILE A 293 4.05 -23.45 28.14
N PRO A 294 4.25 -23.23 29.45
CA PRO A 294 4.66 -24.31 30.34
C PRO A 294 3.59 -25.40 30.23
N LEU A 295 3.98 -26.64 29.93
CA LEU A 295 3.11 -27.79 30.10
C LEU A 295 2.51 -27.68 31.51
N THR A 296 1.20 -27.47 31.58
CA THR A 296 0.45 -27.30 32.81
C THR A 296 0.88 -28.36 33.81
N ILE A 297 1.40 -27.89 34.95
CA ILE A 297 1.70 -28.71 36.12
C ILE A 297 0.41 -29.43 36.48
N VAL A 298 0.37 -30.76 36.28
CA VAL A 298 -0.62 -31.63 36.88
C VAL A 298 -0.47 -31.46 38.39
N PRO A 299 -1.51 -31.11 39.15
CA PRO A 299 -1.37 -30.89 40.59
C PRO A 299 -1.03 -32.22 41.26
N LYS A 300 0.22 -32.34 41.71
CA LYS A 300 0.64 -33.40 42.62
C LYS A 300 0.15 -32.99 44.01
N VAL A 301 -0.90 -33.63 44.46
CA VAL A 301 -1.28 -33.65 45.87
C VAL A 301 -0.20 -34.43 46.59
N ASP A 302 0.54 -33.78 47.49
CA ASP A 302 1.23 -34.48 48.56
C ASP A 302 1.25 -33.61 49.82
N ASN A 303 0.64 -34.19 50.86
CA ASN A 303 0.64 -33.74 52.25
C ASN A 303 2.03 -33.97 52.85
N SER A 304 2.66 -32.94 53.42
CA SER A 304 3.29 -33.05 54.75
C SER A 304 3.82 -31.69 55.22
N SER A 305 3.38 -31.31 56.41
CA SER A 305 3.90 -30.26 57.27
C SER A 305 5.35 -30.48 57.70
N ASN A 306 6.15 -29.41 57.78
CA ASN A 306 6.91 -29.05 58.99
C ASN A 306 7.54 -27.65 58.89
N ILE A 307 7.88 -27.09 60.05
CA ILE A 307 7.71 -25.69 60.48
C ILE A 307 9.07 -24.99 60.71
N GLU A 308 9.09 -23.66 60.48
CA GLU A 308 9.92 -22.55 61.08
C GLU A 308 11.39 -22.28 60.66
N PRO A 309 11.95 -21.06 60.91
CA PRO A 309 11.57 -19.70 60.42
C PRO A 309 12.82 -18.88 59.92
N PRO A 310 12.73 -17.57 59.55
CA PRO A 310 13.70 -16.91 58.68
C PRO A 310 14.80 -16.14 59.43
N ILE A 311 15.99 -16.03 58.81
CA ILE A 311 17.03 -15.07 59.22
C ILE A 311 17.04 -13.91 58.23
N ILE A 312 16.71 -12.73 58.75
CA ILE A 312 16.86 -11.41 58.13
C ILE A 312 18.27 -10.92 58.48
N SER A 313 19.07 -10.50 57.50
CA SER A 313 20.22 -9.63 57.73
C SER A 313 20.03 -8.32 56.96
N VAL A 314 20.12 -7.23 57.71
CA VAL A 314 19.86 -5.85 57.34
C VAL A 314 21.20 -5.18 56.98
N ASP A 315 21.24 -4.45 55.87
CA ASP A 315 22.33 -3.51 55.54
C ASP A 315 22.33 -2.30 56.49
N PRO A 316 23.46 -1.60 56.65
CA PRO A 316 23.45 -0.18 56.98
C PRO A 316 23.95 0.68 55.82
N ILE A 317 23.10 1.62 55.43
CA ILE A 317 23.38 2.93 54.81
C ILE A 317 24.06 3.80 55.92
N ASP A 318 25.08 4.65 55.66
CA ASP A 318 24.83 6.06 55.34
C ASP A 318 26.07 6.92 54.96
N SER A 319 25.74 7.91 54.12
CA SER A 319 26.16 9.33 54.03
C SER A 319 27.58 9.85 53.66
N GLU A 320 27.56 10.62 52.54
CA GLU A 320 28.04 12.00 52.31
C GLU A 320 29.54 12.41 52.36
N LYS A 321 30.04 12.92 51.21
CA LYS A 321 30.39 14.36 51.02
C LYS A 321 30.83 14.70 49.58
N ALA A 322 30.44 15.88 49.11
CA ALA A 322 31.02 16.67 48.00
C ALA A 322 31.61 17.98 48.60
N PRO A 323 32.21 18.96 47.85
CA PRO A 323 32.55 19.04 46.41
C PRO A 323 33.99 19.56 46.12
N GLU A 324 34.43 19.59 44.85
CA GLU A 324 35.22 20.70 44.26
C GLU A 324 35.43 20.56 42.73
N LYS A 325 35.47 21.70 42.04
CA LYS A 325 35.73 21.99 40.61
C LYS A 325 36.55 23.32 40.62
N PRO A 326 37.22 23.82 39.56
CA PRO A 326 37.63 23.29 38.24
C PRO A 326 39.12 23.46 37.91
N GLU A 327 39.61 22.88 36.80
CA GLU A 327 40.64 23.52 35.97
C GLU A 327 40.71 22.94 34.53
N GLN A 328 40.71 23.85 33.56
CA GLN A 328 41.22 23.72 32.17
C GLN A 328 42.47 24.62 32.13
N PRO A 329 43.53 24.41 31.28
CA PRO A 329 43.40 24.69 29.82
C PRO A 329 44.43 24.02 28.86
N LYS A 330 44.15 24.05 27.54
CA LYS A 330 44.97 24.68 26.45
C LYS A 330 44.81 24.03 25.06
N ILE A 331 44.12 24.80 24.22
CA ILE A 331 44.34 25.23 22.82
C ILE A 331 45.65 24.78 22.12
N SER A 332 45.52 24.36 20.85
CA SER A 332 46.40 24.81 19.76
C SER A 332 45.61 24.88 18.43
N ASN A 333 45.62 26.07 17.82
CA ASN A 333 45.14 26.38 16.48
C ASN A 333 46.16 25.93 15.42
N GLU A 334 45.69 25.60 14.22
CA GLU A 334 46.33 26.07 12.99
C GLU A 334 45.30 26.23 11.86
N THR A 335 45.54 27.26 11.05
CA THR A 335 44.65 27.89 10.05
C THR A 335 45.32 27.77 8.67
N ILE A 336 44.60 28.20 7.62
CA ILE A 336 45.04 28.58 6.25
C ILE A 336 44.75 27.43 5.24
N GLU A 337 44.01 27.59 4.12
CA GLU A 337 43.90 28.75 3.22
C GLU A 337 42.55 28.81 2.45
N ARG A 338 42.27 30.03 1.98
CA ARG A 338 41.18 30.49 1.12
C ARG A 338 41.53 30.23 -0.35
N ASN A 339 40.54 30.01 -1.21
CA ASN A 339 40.53 30.61 -2.54
C ASN A 339 39.12 30.70 -3.14
N GLU A 340 38.78 31.91 -3.58
CA GLU A 340 37.56 32.28 -4.28
C GLU A 340 37.77 32.29 -5.80
N ASN A 341 36.63 32.16 -6.51
CA ASN A 341 36.28 32.69 -7.83
C ASN A 341 36.91 32.09 -9.10
N ILE A 342 36.02 31.68 -10.03
CA ILE A 342 35.91 32.22 -11.41
C ILE A 342 34.48 31.97 -11.93
N LYS A 343 33.92 32.99 -12.60
CA LYS A 343 32.65 33.02 -13.32
C LYS A 343 32.78 32.49 -14.77
N GLU A 344 31.60 32.15 -15.32
CA GLU A 344 31.14 32.35 -16.70
C GLU A 344 31.48 31.37 -17.84
N ASN A 345 30.37 30.95 -18.47
CA ASN A 345 30.12 30.63 -19.89
C ASN A 345 31.05 29.66 -20.63
N ASN A 346 30.45 28.57 -21.15
CA ASN A 346 30.47 28.28 -22.58
C ASN A 346 29.44 27.20 -22.96
N ASN A 347 28.56 27.55 -23.89
CA ASN A 347 27.72 26.66 -24.68
C ASN A 347 28.58 26.07 -25.83
N PRO A 348 28.44 24.76 -26.16
CA PRO A 348 28.34 24.46 -27.59
C PRO A 348 27.32 23.35 -27.93
N LYS A 349 26.42 23.73 -28.85
CA LYS A 349 25.98 22.99 -30.05
C LYS A 349 25.99 21.45 -30.03
N ASN A 350 24.77 20.92 -30.11
CA ASN A 350 24.28 19.97 -31.12
C ASN A 350 25.25 18.83 -31.55
N ASN A 351 25.06 17.64 -30.98
CA ASN A 351 25.51 16.39 -31.60
C ASN A 351 24.41 15.32 -31.51
N SER A 352 23.90 14.93 -32.68
CA SER A 352 22.97 13.81 -32.85
C SER A 352 23.69 12.49 -32.56
N TYR A 353 23.30 11.77 -31.51
CA TYR A 353 23.75 10.40 -31.30
C TYR A 353 22.80 9.42 -31.99
N LYS A 354 23.29 8.74 -33.03
CA LYS A 354 22.67 7.56 -33.65
C LYS A 354 22.83 6.36 -32.71
N ILE A 355 21.72 5.73 -32.35
CA ILE A 355 21.69 4.47 -31.57
C ILE A 355 21.96 3.30 -32.53
N PRO A 356 22.90 2.38 -32.25
CA PRO A 356 23.07 1.14 -33.01
C PRO A 356 21.91 0.17 -32.76
N SER A 357 21.42 -0.47 -33.82
CA SER A 357 20.39 -1.50 -33.79
C SER A 357 20.91 -2.80 -33.17
N ALA A 358 20.61 -3.04 -31.90
CA ALA A 358 20.81 -4.35 -31.27
C ALA A 358 19.60 -5.27 -31.53
N LYS A 359 19.83 -6.39 -32.24
CA LYS A 359 18.85 -7.47 -32.41
C LYS A 359 18.61 -8.17 -31.07
N LEU A 360 17.35 -8.21 -30.62
CA LEU A 360 16.92 -9.02 -29.48
C LEU A 360 16.94 -10.52 -29.85
N ASN A 361 17.87 -11.27 -29.29
CA ASN A 361 17.80 -12.72 -29.27
C ASN A 361 16.88 -13.17 -28.12
N LEU A 362 15.65 -13.53 -28.47
CA LEU A 362 14.70 -14.20 -27.57
C LEU A 362 15.10 -15.68 -27.43
N THR A 363 15.76 -16.03 -26.34
CA THR A 363 15.88 -17.43 -25.91
C THR A 363 14.55 -17.91 -25.31
N LYS A 364 13.92 -18.89 -25.97
CA LYS A 364 12.76 -19.64 -25.47
C LYS A 364 13.12 -20.35 -24.16
N PRO A 365 12.32 -20.25 -23.09
CA PRO A 365 12.36 -21.23 -22.00
C PRO A 365 11.62 -22.50 -22.44
N SER A 366 12.36 -23.61 -22.51
CA SER A 366 11.81 -24.96 -22.58
C SER A 366 11.57 -25.48 -21.17
N SER A 367 10.32 -25.51 -20.70
CA SER A 367 9.91 -26.51 -19.70
C SER A 367 8.39 -26.63 -19.60
N ALA A 368 7.92 -27.86 -19.41
CA ALA A 368 6.53 -28.30 -19.51
C ALA A 368 5.65 -27.99 -18.27
N ASN A 369 6.02 -27.03 -17.42
CA ASN A 369 5.33 -26.80 -16.13
C ASN A 369 4.46 -25.53 -16.06
N ALA A 370 4.23 -24.83 -17.17
CA ALA A 370 3.32 -23.68 -17.21
C ALA A 370 1.84 -24.04 -16.89
N GLY A 371 1.46 -25.32 -17.03
CA GLY A 371 0.08 -25.80 -16.81
C GLY A 371 -0.31 -26.00 -15.34
N ILE A 372 0.65 -26.15 -14.42
CA ILE A 372 0.35 -26.41 -12.99
C ILE A 372 0.21 -25.09 -12.21
N ILE A 373 0.90 -24.03 -12.65
CA ILE A 373 0.83 -22.70 -12.00
C ILE A 373 -0.51 -22.00 -12.25
N ALA A 374 -1.25 -22.37 -13.30
CA ALA A 374 -2.58 -21.82 -13.57
C ALA A 374 -3.68 -22.36 -12.61
N GLY A 375 -3.51 -23.56 -12.05
CA GLY A 375 -4.49 -24.18 -11.16
C GLY A 375 -4.46 -23.65 -9.72
N ALA A 376 -3.29 -23.22 -9.23
CA ALA A 376 -3.11 -22.72 -7.86
C ALA A 376 -3.60 -21.27 -7.67
N VAL A 377 -3.69 -20.47 -8.75
CA VAL A 377 -4.11 -19.05 -8.67
C VAL A 377 -5.64 -18.88 -8.56
N LEU A 378 -6.43 -19.91 -8.84
CA LEU A 378 -7.90 -19.87 -8.74
C LEU A 378 -8.45 -20.39 -7.40
N GLY A 379 -7.63 -21.05 -6.58
CA GLY A 379 -8.04 -21.59 -5.28
C GLY A 379 -7.97 -20.60 -4.11
N SER A 380 -7.34 -19.44 -4.29
CA SER A 380 -7.09 -18.48 -3.19
C SER A 380 -7.98 -17.24 -3.20
N PHE A 381 -8.96 -17.14 -4.11
CA PHE A 381 -9.81 -15.95 -4.24
C PHE A 381 -11.20 -16.06 -3.55
N THR A 382 -11.44 -17.07 -2.71
CA THR A 382 -12.71 -17.19 -1.98
C THR A 382 -12.71 -16.70 -0.54
N ILE A 383 -11.58 -16.22 0.02
CA ILE A 383 -11.57 -15.66 1.38
C ILE A 383 -10.75 -14.37 1.40
N LEU A 384 -11.44 -13.26 1.13
CA LEU A 384 -11.25 -11.89 1.61
C LEU A 384 -11.84 -10.92 0.58
N GLY A 385 -13.12 -10.63 0.75
CA GLY A 385 -13.86 -9.71 -0.11
C GLY A 385 -13.42 -8.26 0.10
N THR A 386 -12.67 -7.71 -0.84
CA THR A 386 -12.75 -6.31 -1.30
C THR A 386 -12.12 -6.26 -2.69
N THR A 387 -12.89 -6.01 -3.76
CA THR A 387 -12.44 -5.50 -5.09
C THR A 387 -13.58 -5.54 -6.13
N ALA A 388 -14.71 -4.90 -5.84
CA ALA A 388 -15.76 -4.67 -6.86
C ALA A 388 -15.40 -3.44 -7.71
N GLY A 389 -14.31 -3.51 -8.47
CA GLY A 389 -13.89 -2.44 -9.39
C GLY A 389 -12.86 -2.89 -10.43
N LEU A 390 -11.99 -3.83 -10.09
CA LEU A 390 -10.99 -4.40 -11.01
C LEU A 390 -11.55 -5.54 -11.90
N GLY A 391 -12.66 -6.17 -11.52
CA GLY A 391 -13.18 -7.35 -12.22
C GLY A 391 -13.68 -7.10 -13.64
N TYR A 392 -14.15 -5.89 -13.99
CA TYR A 392 -14.76 -5.65 -15.30
C TYR A 392 -13.72 -5.41 -16.41
N TYR A 393 -12.63 -4.71 -16.12
CA TYR A 393 -11.60 -4.36 -17.11
C TYR A 393 -10.71 -5.57 -17.47
N TYR A 394 -10.35 -6.38 -16.48
CA TYR A 394 -9.62 -7.63 -16.72
C TYR A 394 -10.47 -8.69 -17.42
N ARG A 395 -11.80 -8.73 -17.20
CA ARG A 395 -12.68 -9.72 -17.84
C ARG A 395 -12.76 -9.58 -19.35
N LYS A 396 -12.70 -8.36 -19.91
CA LYS A 396 -12.80 -8.16 -21.37
C LYS A 396 -11.49 -8.51 -22.10
N ASN A 397 -10.34 -8.13 -21.53
CA ASN A 397 -9.03 -8.42 -22.12
C ASN A 397 -8.55 -9.86 -21.85
N LEU A 398 -8.84 -10.45 -20.69
CA LEU A 398 -8.61 -11.87 -20.44
C LEU A 398 -9.56 -12.77 -21.24
N LYS A 399 -10.81 -12.37 -21.47
CA LYS A 399 -11.71 -13.15 -22.34
C LYS A 399 -11.16 -13.23 -23.77
N ASN A 400 -10.61 -12.13 -24.30
CA ASN A 400 -9.96 -12.15 -25.61
C ASN A 400 -8.66 -12.96 -25.62
N LEU A 401 -7.86 -12.91 -24.55
CA LEU A 401 -6.66 -13.75 -24.42
C LEU A 401 -7.01 -15.25 -24.25
N TYR A 402 -8.06 -15.55 -23.48
CA TYR A 402 -8.56 -16.89 -23.18
C TYR A 402 -9.22 -17.51 -24.41
N LEU A 403 -10.07 -16.78 -25.14
CA LEU A 403 -10.66 -17.28 -26.38
C LEU A 403 -9.58 -17.56 -27.42
N LYS A 404 -8.60 -16.66 -27.57
CA LYS A 404 -7.50 -16.79 -28.54
C LYS A 404 -6.48 -17.88 -28.18
N SER A 405 -6.35 -18.24 -26.90
CA SER A 405 -5.53 -19.36 -26.42
C SER A 405 -6.29 -20.70 -26.39
N ALA A 406 -7.57 -20.68 -26.03
CA ALA A 406 -8.46 -21.85 -26.07
C ALA A 406 -8.62 -22.38 -27.50
N ASP A 407 -8.76 -21.49 -28.50
CA ASP A 407 -8.83 -21.90 -29.91
C ASP A 407 -7.53 -22.53 -30.42
N LYS A 408 -6.38 -22.10 -29.89
CA LYS A 408 -5.06 -22.71 -30.20
C LYS A 408 -4.81 -24.04 -29.48
N LEU A 409 -5.39 -24.25 -28.29
CA LEU A 409 -5.17 -25.44 -27.46
C LEU A 409 -6.22 -26.54 -27.64
N LYS A 410 -7.36 -26.22 -28.25
CA LYS A 410 -8.46 -27.16 -28.51
C LYS A 410 -8.03 -28.41 -29.29
N PRO A 411 -7.20 -28.33 -30.35
CA PRO A 411 -6.75 -29.53 -31.08
C PRO A 411 -5.83 -30.43 -30.24
N SER A 412 -4.93 -29.84 -29.43
CA SER A 412 -4.03 -30.60 -28.56
C SER A 412 -4.75 -31.28 -27.39
N PHE A 413 -5.78 -30.65 -26.84
CA PHE A 413 -6.59 -31.25 -25.76
C PHE A 413 -7.44 -32.41 -26.27
N LEU A 414 -8.03 -32.30 -27.46
CA LEU A 414 -8.76 -33.39 -28.09
C LEU A 414 -7.83 -34.59 -28.35
N LYS A 415 -6.63 -34.35 -28.92
CA LYS A 415 -5.62 -35.38 -29.13
C LYS A 415 -5.13 -36.04 -27.84
N SER A 416 -4.96 -35.26 -26.76
CA SER A 416 -4.60 -35.79 -25.43
C SER A 416 -5.71 -36.64 -24.83
N LYS A 417 -6.98 -36.23 -24.98
CA LYS A 417 -8.13 -36.96 -24.46
C LYS A 417 -8.29 -38.31 -25.17
N ASP A 418 -8.07 -38.34 -26.47
CA ASP A 418 -8.11 -39.58 -27.26
C ASP A 418 -6.96 -40.51 -26.88
N ASN A 419 -5.74 -39.98 -26.70
CA ASN A 419 -4.59 -40.76 -26.22
C ASN A 419 -4.81 -41.36 -24.82
N ILE A 420 -5.44 -40.61 -23.90
CA ILE A 420 -5.77 -41.10 -22.56
C ILE A 420 -6.85 -42.19 -22.64
N LYS A 421 -7.89 -42.01 -23.46
CA LYS A 421 -8.89 -43.06 -23.69
C LYS A 421 -8.26 -44.34 -24.25
N ASP A 422 -7.34 -44.19 -25.21
CA ASP A 422 -6.61 -45.31 -25.81
C ASP A 422 -5.74 -46.05 -24.79
N PHE A 423 -5.05 -45.29 -23.93
CA PHE A 423 -4.25 -45.83 -22.82
C PHE A 423 -5.11 -46.61 -21.82
N TYR A 424 -6.27 -46.07 -21.44
CA TYR A 424 -7.20 -46.77 -20.54
C TYR A 424 -7.79 -48.02 -21.18
N ALA A 425 -8.14 -47.97 -22.47
CA ALA A 425 -8.64 -49.13 -23.20
C ALA A 425 -7.58 -50.24 -23.29
N LYS A 426 -6.34 -49.90 -23.65
CA LYS A 426 -5.20 -50.85 -23.68
C LYS A 426 -4.89 -51.42 -22.31
N SER A 427 -4.90 -50.60 -21.26
CA SER A 427 -4.64 -51.04 -19.89
C SER A 427 -5.74 -51.96 -19.37
N LYS A 428 -7.02 -51.64 -19.65
CA LYS A 428 -8.17 -52.47 -19.28
C LYS A 428 -8.14 -53.83 -19.98
N ASN A 429 -7.77 -53.88 -21.25
CA ASN A 429 -7.63 -55.14 -21.99
C ASN A 429 -6.45 -55.97 -21.46
N LYS A 430 -5.30 -55.35 -21.17
CA LYS A 430 -4.13 -56.04 -20.57
C LYS A 430 -4.44 -56.64 -19.20
N ILE A 431 -5.28 -55.97 -18.39
CA ILE A 431 -5.75 -56.49 -17.11
C ILE A 431 -6.73 -57.66 -17.33
N LYS A 432 -7.67 -57.55 -18.27
CA LYS A 432 -8.56 -58.65 -18.64
C LYS A 432 -7.80 -59.89 -19.10
N ASP A 433 -6.77 -59.73 -19.94
CA ASP A 433 -5.95 -60.84 -20.44
C ASP A 433 -5.14 -61.50 -19.32
N LYS A 434 -4.61 -60.70 -18.37
CA LYS A 434 -3.95 -61.25 -17.17
C LYS A 434 -4.93 -62.03 -16.30
N ILE A 435 -6.14 -61.53 -16.09
CA ILE A 435 -7.18 -62.22 -15.32
C ILE A 435 -7.60 -63.51 -16.02
N ALA A 436 -7.75 -63.51 -17.35
CA ALA A 436 -8.06 -64.70 -18.13
C ALA A 436 -6.94 -65.76 -18.04
N LYS A 437 -5.67 -65.36 -18.15
CA LYS A 437 -4.51 -66.26 -17.97
C LYS A 437 -4.38 -66.82 -16.56
N ILE A 438 -4.80 -66.09 -15.53
CA ILE A 438 -4.83 -66.58 -14.15
C ILE A 438 -5.97 -67.58 -13.97
N LYS A 439 -7.14 -67.32 -14.59
CA LYS A 439 -8.29 -68.22 -14.55
C LYS A 439 -8.10 -69.51 -15.36
N SER A 440 -7.26 -69.52 -16.39
CA SER A 440 -6.95 -70.72 -17.19
C SER A 440 -5.83 -71.60 -16.61
N LYS A 441 -5.23 -71.18 -15.48
CA LYS A 441 -4.19 -71.93 -14.74
C LYS A 441 -4.71 -72.52 -13.42
N LYS A 442 -5.99 -72.30 -13.13
CA LYS A 442 -6.80 -73.11 -12.20
C LYS A 442 -7.67 -74.02 -13.05
#